data_AF-A0A3P3VU77-F1
#
_entry.id   AF-A0A3P3VU77-F1
#
_cell.length_a   1.000
_cell.length_b   1.000
_cell.length_c   1.000
_cell.angle_alpha   90.00
_cell.angle_beta   90.00
_cell.angle_gamma   90.00
#
_symmetry.space_group_name_H-M   'P 1'
#
loop_
_entity.id
_entity.type
_entity.pdbx_description
1 polymer ?
#
loop_
_entity_poly.entity_id
_entity_poly.type
_entity_poly.pdbx_seq_one_letter_code
_entity_poly.pdbx_strand_id
1 'polypeptide(L)'
;MNTKNKIYSSDYYPKMHWFNRKISYFDDLFFLLNQNIDTYNNEIKPIFENKTTVKYISSKVLADILAKQLQLFVFSQVIIKPQTTNLQTLFDLVIFANPNVFIEFTTQENNQLIQLIQTIQSAINDHNQLIFDNDTFSIIDKLISSTTKFINV
;
A
#
# COMPACT_ATOMS: atom_id res chain seq x y z
N MET A 1 14.66 56.92 0.45
CA MET A 1 15.83 56.04 0.30
C MET A 1 15.55 54.73 1.02
N ASN A 2 15.12 53.70 0.29
CA ASN A 2 14.90 52.35 0.81
C ASN A 2 16.20 51.55 0.67
N THR A 3 16.87 51.27 1.78
CA THR A 3 18.05 50.42 1.82
C THR A 3 17.85 49.29 2.83
N LYS A 4 17.49 48.12 2.28
CA LYS A 4 18.21 46.83 2.39
C LYS A 4 17.20 45.69 2.26
N ASN A 5 17.19 45.06 1.09
CA ASN A 5 16.75 43.68 0.94
C ASN A 5 17.61 42.83 1.88
N LYS A 6 17.06 42.46 3.04
CA LYS A 6 17.63 41.39 3.86
C LYS A 6 17.27 40.08 3.17
N ILE A 7 18.24 39.52 2.44
CA ILE A 7 18.21 38.11 2.08
C ILE A 7 18.42 37.36 3.39
N TYR A 8 17.35 36.77 3.93
CA TYR A 8 17.47 35.76 4.96
C TYR A 8 17.96 34.49 4.26
N SER A 9 19.26 34.25 4.27
CA SER A 9 19.77 32.88 4.19
C SER A 9 19.47 32.20 5.53
N SER A 10 18.19 31.92 5.79
CA SER A 10 17.90 30.90 6.78
C SER A 10 18.31 29.59 6.15
N ASP A 11 19.24 28.89 6.78
CA ASP A 11 19.58 27.51 6.50
C ASP A 11 18.31 26.66 6.48
N TYR A 12 17.62 26.63 5.33
CA TYR A 12 16.49 25.75 5.08
C TYR A 12 17.07 24.36 4.84
N TYR A 13 17.62 23.78 5.91
CA TYR A 13 17.60 22.34 6.06
C TYR A 13 16.12 21.98 5.98
N PRO A 14 15.68 21.17 5.01
CA PRO A 14 14.35 20.60 5.09
C PRO A 14 14.33 19.81 6.39
N LYS A 15 13.70 20.37 7.43
CA LYS A 15 13.26 19.58 8.57
C LYS A 15 12.30 18.59 7.95
N MET A 16 12.76 17.39 7.60
CA MET A 16 11.89 16.29 7.21
C MET A 16 11.01 16.00 8.41
N HIS A 17 9.86 16.67 8.46
CA HIS A 17 8.83 16.51 9.48
C HIS A 17 8.18 15.11 9.39
N TRP A 18 8.53 14.32 8.37
CA TRP A 18 8.19 12.91 8.24
C TRP A 18 9.25 11.96 8.83
N PHE A 19 10.45 12.44 9.20
CA PHE A 19 11.55 11.60 9.68
C PHE A 19 11.71 11.74 11.21
N ASN A 20 11.17 10.77 11.95
CA ASN A 20 11.45 10.61 13.37
C ASN A 20 12.47 9.49 13.55
N ARG A 21 13.59 9.81 14.21
CA ARG A 21 14.83 9.02 14.33
C ARG A 21 14.71 7.75 15.19
N LYS A 22 13.49 7.26 15.41
CA LYS A 22 13.11 6.36 16.52
C LYS A 22 12.68 4.96 16.09
N ILE A 23 13.08 4.50 14.90
CA ILE A 23 12.69 3.16 14.45
C ILE A 23 13.96 2.31 14.31
N SER A 24 13.95 1.15 14.92
CA SER A 24 14.81 0.02 14.57
C SER A 24 14.28 -0.56 13.26
N TYR A 25 14.60 0.11 12.14
CA TYR A 25 13.78 0.13 10.91
C TYR A 25 13.49 -1.23 10.22
N PHE A 26 14.31 -2.27 10.38
CA PHE A 26 14.16 -3.53 9.61
C PHE A 26 13.56 -4.71 10.40
N ASP A 27 13.94 -4.92 11.66
CA ASP A 27 13.33 -6.00 12.47
C ASP A 27 11.84 -5.74 12.70
N ASP A 28 11.48 -4.47 12.91
CA ASP A 28 10.09 -4.02 13.00
C ASP A 28 9.35 -4.19 11.66
N LEU A 29 10.04 -4.04 10.52
CA LEU A 29 9.44 -4.21 9.19
C LEU A 29 9.03 -5.67 8.95
N PHE A 30 9.92 -6.63 9.21
CA PHE A 30 9.60 -8.06 9.02
C PHE A 30 8.51 -8.53 9.96
N PHE A 31 8.54 -8.07 11.22
CA PHE A 31 7.48 -8.37 12.17
C PHE A 31 6.12 -7.83 11.70
N LEU A 32 6.06 -6.56 11.27
CA LEU A 32 4.82 -5.95 10.77
C LEU A 32 4.35 -6.58 9.45
N LEU A 33 5.26 -6.98 8.57
CA LEU A 33 4.95 -7.71 7.34
C LEU A 33 4.33 -9.07 7.66
N ASN A 34 4.95 -9.85 8.54
CA ASN A 34 4.42 -11.15 8.95
C ASN A 34 3.02 -11.03 9.56
N GLN A 35 2.81 -10.04 10.44
CA GLN A 35 1.48 -9.75 10.97
C GLN A 35 0.45 -9.45 9.87
N ASN A 36 0.82 -8.63 8.88
CA ASN A 36 -0.08 -8.26 7.80
C ASN A 36 -0.43 -9.47 6.90
N ILE A 37 0.58 -10.32 6.61
CA ILE A 37 0.41 -11.56 5.86
C ILE A 37 -0.49 -12.54 6.63
N ASP A 38 -0.30 -12.67 7.94
CA ASP A 38 -1.14 -13.53 8.79
C ASP A 38 -2.59 -13.06 8.79
N THR A 39 -2.82 -11.75 8.93
CA THR A 39 -4.18 -11.18 8.80
C THR A 39 -4.77 -11.47 7.43
N TYR A 40 -4.03 -11.27 6.35
CA TYR A 40 -4.51 -11.59 5.00
C TYR A 40 -4.87 -13.08 4.84
N ASN A 41 -3.98 -13.97 5.27
CA ASN A 41 -4.17 -15.42 5.14
C ASN A 41 -5.32 -15.96 6.01
N ASN A 42 -5.59 -15.34 7.16
CA ASN A 42 -6.63 -15.80 8.09
C ASN A 42 -7.99 -15.15 7.84
N GLU A 43 -8.03 -13.88 7.42
CA GLU A 43 -9.27 -13.11 7.32
C GLU A 43 -9.76 -12.94 5.89
N ILE A 44 -8.86 -12.89 4.90
CA ILE A 44 -9.18 -12.50 3.53
C ILE A 44 -9.15 -13.69 2.59
N LYS A 45 -8.01 -14.39 2.57
CA LYS A 45 -7.79 -15.55 1.71
C LYS A 45 -8.88 -16.64 1.84
N PRO A 46 -9.36 -17.00 3.05
CA PRO A 46 -10.37 -18.05 3.20
C PRO A 46 -11.74 -17.67 2.63
N ILE A 47 -12.09 -16.37 2.65
CA ILE A 47 -13.34 -15.87 2.04
C ILE A 47 -13.32 -16.14 0.52
N PHE A 48 -12.15 -16.03 -0.09
CA PHE A 48 -11.97 -16.24 -1.52
C PHE A 48 -11.80 -17.70 -1.92
N GLU A 49 -11.20 -18.52 -1.06
CA GLU A 49 -11.05 -19.96 -1.29
C GLU A 49 -12.36 -20.74 -1.09
N ASN A 50 -13.33 -20.18 -0.37
CA ASN A 50 -14.64 -20.79 -0.23
C ASN A 50 -15.42 -20.77 -1.56
N LYS A 51 -15.56 -21.94 -2.17
CA LYS A 51 -16.23 -22.13 -3.48
C LYS A 51 -17.76 -22.15 -3.41
N THR A 52 -18.33 -22.20 -2.20
CA THR A 52 -19.77 -22.48 -2.01
C THR A 52 -20.61 -21.24 -1.71
N THR A 53 -19.98 -20.11 -1.37
CA THR A 53 -20.67 -18.88 -0.97
C THR A 53 -20.27 -17.70 -1.83
N VAL A 54 -21.21 -16.77 -2.03
CA VAL A 54 -20.90 -15.46 -2.63
C VAL A 54 -19.84 -14.77 -1.76
N LYS A 55 -18.81 -14.24 -2.42
CA LYS A 55 -17.59 -13.73 -1.79
C LYS A 55 -17.79 -12.28 -1.38
N TYR A 56 -18.26 -12.08 -0.16
CA TYR A 56 -18.43 -10.76 0.43
C TYR A 56 -17.26 -10.42 1.33
N ILE A 57 -16.73 -9.21 1.17
CA ILE A 57 -15.70 -8.67 2.06
C ILE A 57 -16.02 -7.23 2.41
N SER A 58 -15.73 -6.83 3.65
CA SER A 58 -15.82 -5.43 4.03
C SER A 58 -14.79 -4.61 3.26
N SER A 59 -15.23 -3.54 2.57
CA SER A 59 -14.33 -2.63 1.86
C SER A 59 -13.24 -2.07 2.77
N LYS A 60 -13.60 -1.79 4.03
CA LYS A 60 -12.68 -1.27 5.05
C LYS A 60 -11.60 -2.28 5.42
N VAL A 61 -11.96 -3.54 5.68
CA VAL A 61 -10.98 -4.58 6.05
C VAL A 61 -9.98 -4.79 4.93
N LEU A 62 -10.48 -4.93 3.69
CA LEU A 62 -9.60 -5.08 2.53
C LEU A 62 -8.70 -3.85 2.32
N ALA A 63 -9.26 -2.65 2.45
CA ALA A 63 -8.51 -1.42 2.32
C ALA A 63 -7.41 -1.27 3.38
N ASP A 64 -7.69 -1.61 4.64
CA ASP A 64 -6.72 -1.51 5.72
C ASP A 64 -5.54 -2.47 5.49
N ILE A 65 -5.80 -3.70 5.02
CA ILE A 65 -4.76 -4.69 4.72
C ILE A 65 -3.91 -4.27 3.51
N LEU A 66 -4.56 -3.80 2.44
CA LEU A 66 -3.85 -3.30 1.26
C LEU A 66 -3.02 -2.06 1.60
N ALA A 67 -3.59 -1.11 2.35
CA ALA A 67 -2.88 0.09 2.75
C ALA A 67 -1.63 -0.24 3.58
N LYS A 68 -1.75 -1.15 4.56
CA LYS A 68 -0.60 -1.63 5.34
C LYS A 68 0.44 -2.31 4.45
N GLN A 69 0.03 -3.18 3.53
CA GLN A 69 0.94 -3.87 2.62
C GLN A 69 1.74 -2.89 1.76
N LEU A 70 1.07 -1.92 1.14
CA LEU A 70 1.72 -0.92 0.30
C LEU A 70 2.61 0.03 1.11
N GLN A 71 2.18 0.42 2.32
CA GLN A 71 3.03 1.20 3.24
C GLN A 71 4.31 0.47 3.61
N LEU A 72 4.23 -0.82 3.93
CA LEU A 72 5.38 -1.66 4.28
C LEU A 72 6.32 -1.83 3.09
N PHE A 73 5.77 -2.04 1.88
CA PHE A 73 6.57 -2.09 0.67
C PHE A 73 7.31 -0.78 0.41
N VAL A 74 6.62 0.35 0.39
CA VAL A 74 7.26 1.66 0.19
C VAL A 74 8.33 1.89 1.26
N PHE A 75 8.01 1.55 2.51
CA PHE A 75 8.95 1.67 3.61
C PHE A 75 10.22 0.83 3.40
N SER A 76 10.09 -0.40 2.87
CA SER A 76 11.26 -1.25 2.58
C SER A 76 12.12 -0.71 1.44
N GLN A 77 11.52 -0.03 0.45
CA GLN A 77 12.24 0.44 -0.74
C GLN A 77 12.87 1.82 -0.54
N VAL A 78 12.21 2.74 0.18
CA VAL A 78 12.68 4.14 0.33
C VAL A 78 13.03 4.54 1.77
N ILE A 79 12.96 3.60 2.73
CA ILE A 79 13.29 3.81 4.17
C ILE A 79 12.43 4.92 4.81
N ILE A 80 11.30 5.25 4.19
CA ILE A 80 10.31 6.21 4.69
C ILE A 80 8.95 5.53 4.66
N LYS A 81 8.33 5.37 5.84
CA LYS A 81 6.98 4.85 5.96
C LYS A 81 5.95 5.94 5.61
N PRO A 82 5.11 5.76 4.58
CA PRO A 82 4.04 6.70 4.30
C PRO A 82 3.05 6.78 5.47
N GLN A 83 2.56 7.98 5.77
CA GLN A 83 1.55 8.21 6.82
C GLN A 83 0.11 8.26 6.29
N THR A 84 -0.08 8.05 5.00
CA THR A 84 -1.39 8.07 4.34
C THR A 84 -1.98 6.66 4.25
N THR A 85 -3.29 6.54 4.41
CA THR A 85 -4.06 5.31 4.15
C THR A 85 -4.81 5.37 2.81
N ASN A 86 -4.67 6.47 2.05
CA ASN A 86 -5.26 6.58 0.73
C ASN A 86 -4.60 5.57 -0.22
N LEU A 87 -5.38 4.61 -0.71
CA LEU A 87 -4.88 3.51 -1.53
C LEU A 87 -4.33 3.97 -2.87
N GLN A 88 -4.95 4.98 -3.49
CA GLN A 88 -4.46 5.53 -4.76
C GLN A 88 -3.08 6.16 -4.56
N THR A 89 -2.92 7.00 -3.53
CA THR A 89 -1.62 7.61 -3.22
C THR A 89 -0.56 6.55 -2.88
N LEU A 90 -0.91 5.53 -2.09
CA LEU A 90 0.01 4.44 -1.78
C LEU A 90 0.41 3.64 -3.01
N PHE A 91 -0.53 3.40 -3.92
CA PHE A 91 -0.28 2.71 -5.18
C PHE A 91 0.70 3.49 -6.07
N ASP A 92 0.48 4.80 -6.22
CA ASP A 92 1.38 5.68 -6.98
C ASP A 92 2.79 5.71 -6.35
N LEU A 93 2.88 5.70 -5.02
CA LEU A 93 4.14 5.62 -4.29
C LEU A 93 4.86 4.29 -4.49
N VAL A 94 4.14 3.17 -4.62
CA VAL A 94 4.72 1.85 -4.92
C VAL A 94 5.36 1.84 -6.30
N ILE A 95 4.66 2.39 -7.31
CA ILE A 95 5.19 2.56 -8.67
C ILE A 95 6.47 3.41 -8.64
N PHE A 96 6.44 4.52 -7.90
CA PHE A 96 7.61 5.39 -7.76
C PHE A 96 8.78 4.71 -7.04
N ALA A 97 8.50 3.98 -5.95
CA ALA A 97 9.52 3.38 -5.11
C ALA A 97 10.26 2.24 -5.82
N ASN A 98 9.53 1.37 -6.52
CA ASN A 98 10.12 0.31 -7.32
C ASN A 98 9.13 -0.19 -8.40
N PRO A 99 9.22 0.31 -9.64
CA PRO A 99 8.29 -0.06 -10.71
C PRO A 99 8.43 -1.53 -11.12
N ASN A 100 9.53 -2.20 -10.75
CA ASN A 100 9.77 -3.59 -11.12
C ASN A 100 8.78 -4.57 -10.46
N VAL A 101 8.09 -4.14 -9.39
CA VAL A 101 7.04 -4.94 -8.75
C VAL A 101 5.89 -5.26 -9.71
N PHE A 102 5.68 -4.43 -10.74
CA PHE A 102 4.61 -4.58 -11.71
C PHE A 102 5.06 -5.22 -13.04
N ILE A 103 6.34 -5.58 -13.20
CA ILE A 103 6.84 -6.23 -14.43
C ILE A 103 6.21 -7.61 -14.63
N GLU A 104 5.90 -8.32 -13.55
CA GLU A 104 5.25 -9.63 -13.59
C GLU A 104 3.75 -9.54 -13.94
N PHE A 105 3.19 -8.32 -14.01
CA PHE A 105 1.80 -8.07 -14.37
C PHE A 105 1.67 -7.79 -15.86
N THR A 106 0.72 -8.45 -16.50
CA THR A 106 0.28 -8.11 -17.86
C THR A 106 -0.36 -6.73 -17.87
N THR A 107 -0.43 -6.10 -19.04
CA THR A 107 -1.13 -4.81 -19.21
C THR A 107 -2.58 -4.87 -18.74
N GLN A 108 -3.27 -6.00 -18.98
CA GLN A 108 -4.64 -6.19 -18.54
C GLN A 108 -4.74 -6.25 -17.00
N GLU A 109 -3.87 -7.02 -16.35
CA GLU A 109 -3.83 -7.11 -14.89
C GLU A 109 -3.50 -5.76 -14.24
N ASN A 110 -2.59 -4.97 -14.83
CA ASN A 110 -2.29 -3.61 -14.36
C ASN A 110 -3.51 -2.68 -14.46
N ASN A 111 -4.26 -2.74 -15.56
CA ASN A 111 -5.48 -1.95 -15.71
C ASN A 111 -6.56 -2.37 -14.69
N GLN A 112 -6.73 -3.68 -14.49
CA GLN A 112 -7.66 -4.21 -13.49
C GLN A 112 -7.24 -3.81 -12.07
N LEU A 113 -5.94 -3.79 -11.76
CA LEU A 113 -5.41 -3.37 -10.47
C LEU A 113 -5.71 -1.89 -10.19
N ILE A 114 -5.52 -1.01 -11.19
CA ILE A 114 -5.88 0.41 -11.07
C ILE A 114 -7.38 0.59 -10.80
N GLN A 115 -8.23 -0.11 -11.56
CA GLN A 115 -9.68 -0.07 -11.37
C GLN A 115 -10.09 -0.59 -10.00
N LEU A 116 -9.44 -1.66 -9.54
CA LEU A 116 -9.68 -2.24 -8.22
C LEU A 116 -9.35 -1.25 -7.10
N ILE A 117 -8.18 -0.61 -7.14
CA ILE A 117 -7.77 0.39 -6.16
C ILE A 117 -8.77 1.55 -6.10
N GLN A 118 -9.22 2.05 -7.25
CA GLN A 118 -10.24 3.11 -7.32
C GLN A 118 -11.59 2.67 -6.75
N THR A 119 -12.00 1.44 -7.06
CA THR A 119 -13.27 0.85 -6.58
C THR A 119 -13.26 0.70 -5.06
N ILE A 120 -12.18 0.13 -4.51
CA ILE A 120 -12.02 -0.03 -3.07
C ILE A 120 -11.99 1.34 -2.40
N GLN A 121 -11.19 2.28 -2.91
CA GLN A 121 -11.07 3.63 -2.36
C GLN A 121 -12.41 4.37 -2.31
N SER A 122 -13.25 4.19 -3.33
CA SER A 122 -14.60 4.77 -3.36
C SER A 122 -15.52 4.07 -2.35
N ALA A 123 -15.48 2.74 -2.26
CA ALA A 123 -16.32 1.95 -1.38
C ALA A 123 -15.98 2.07 0.12
N ILE A 124 -14.79 2.58 0.47
CA ILE A 124 -14.42 2.90 1.86
C ILE A 124 -15.31 4.02 2.41
N ASN A 125 -15.58 5.05 1.59
CA ASN A 125 -16.34 6.23 2.01
C ASN A 125 -17.80 5.89 2.32
N ASP A 126 -18.33 4.85 1.65
CA ASP A 126 -19.71 4.41 1.78
C ASP A 126 -19.90 3.23 2.75
N HIS A 127 -18.82 2.75 3.38
CA HIS A 127 -18.83 1.55 4.26
C HIS A 127 -19.46 0.30 3.61
N ASN A 128 -19.36 0.17 2.29
CA ASN A 128 -20.02 -0.89 1.54
C ASN A 128 -19.30 -2.24 1.66
N GLN A 129 -20.06 -3.32 1.49
CA GLN A 129 -19.48 -4.64 1.21
C GLN A 129 -19.14 -4.72 -0.27
N LEU A 130 -17.95 -5.23 -0.58
CA LEU A 130 -17.53 -5.48 -1.94
C LEU A 130 -17.80 -6.94 -2.32
N ILE A 131 -18.29 -7.13 -3.53
CA ILE A 131 -18.46 -8.44 -4.16
C ILE A 131 -17.36 -8.55 -5.20
N PHE A 132 -16.55 -9.59 -5.08
CA PHE A 132 -15.43 -9.82 -5.99
C PHE A 132 -15.56 -11.16 -6.71
N ASP A 133 -15.11 -11.17 -7.96
CA ASP A 133 -14.94 -12.37 -8.76
C ASP A 133 -13.56 -13.01 -8.51
N ASN A 134 -13.35 -14.18 -9.13
CA ASN A 134 -12.09 -14.92 -8.99
C ASN A 134 -10.89 -14.15 -9.58
N ASP A 135 -11.12 -13.39 -10.64
CA ASP A 135 -10.06 -12.66 -11.35
C ASP A 135 -9.54 -11.51 -10.48
N THR A 136 -10.45 -10.78 -9.82
CA THR A 136 -10.08 -9.72 -8.88
C THR A 136 -9.28 -10.26 -7.70
N PHE A 137 -9.63 -11.44 -7.19
CA PHE A 137 -8.85 -12.10 -6.14
C PHE A 137 -7.44 -12.47 -6.61
N SER A 138 -7.32 -13.08 -7.79
CA SER A 138 -6.01 -13.46 -8.36
C SER A 138 -5.07 -12.26 -8.40
N ILE A 139 -5.59 -11.09 -8.75
CA ILE A 139 -4.83 -9.84 -8.83
C ILE A 139 -4.42 -9.34 -7.44
N ILE A 140 -5.30 -9.41 -6.44
CA ILE A 140 -4.97 -9.07 -5.05
C ILE A 140 -3.87 -9.98 -4.51
N ASP A 141 -4.03 -11.30 -4.71
CA ASP A 141 -3.08 -12.29 -4.22
C ASP A 141 -1.70 -12.13 -4.90
N LYS A 142 -1.71 -11.83 -6.20
CA LYS A 142 -0.50 -11.50 -6.96
C LYS A 142 0.16 -10.22 -6.44
N LEU A 143 -0.60 -9.15 -6.16
CA LEU A 143 -0.05 -7.92 -5.57
C LEU A 143 0.62 -8.17 -4.22
N ILE A 144 -0.06 -8.90 -3.32
CA ILE A 144 0.48 -9.21 -1.99
C ILE A 144 1.72 -10.08 -2.09
N SER A 145 1.70 -11.09 -2.96
CA SER A 145 2.84 -11.99 -3.19
C SER A 145 4.04 -11.26 -3.79
N SER A 146 3.83 -10.44 -4.83
CA SER A 146 4.90 -9.67 -5.47
C SER A 146 5.50 -8.66 -4.50
N THR A 147 4.70 -7.86 -3.80
CA THR A 147 5.23 -6.89 -2.81
C THR A 147 5.99 -7.57 -1.68
N THR A 148 5.49 -8.70 -1.16
CA THR A 148 6.17 -9.49 -0.13
C THR A 148 7.51 -10.04 -0.60
N LYS A 149 7.57 -10.57 -1.83
CA LYS A 149 8.81 -11.08 -2.44
C LYS A 149 9.89 -10.00 -2.48
N PHE A 150 9.54 -8.77 -2.85
CA PHE A 150 10.49 -7.65 -2.92
C PHE A 150 10.89 -7.07 -1.56
N ILE A 151 10.13 -7.32 -0.49
CA ILE A 151 10.51 -6.92 0.87
C ILE A 151 11.49 -7.93 1.51
N ASN A 152 11.39 -9.21 1.12
CA ASN A 152 12.21 -10.31 1.66
C ASN A 152 13.54 -10.55 0.93
N VAL A 153 13.90 -9.72 -0.05
CA VAL A 153 15.17 -9.76 -0.81
C VAL A 153 16.15 -8.75 -0.23
#